data_AF-A0A920MR88-F1
#
_entry.id   AF-A0A920MR88-F1
#
_cell.length_a   1.000
_cell.length_b   1.000
_cell.length_c   1.000
_cell.angle_alpha   90.00
_cell.angle_beta   90.00
_cell.angle_gamma   90.00
#
_symmetry.space_group_name_H-M   'P 1'
#
loop_
_entity.id
_entity.type
_entity.pdbx_description
1 polymer ?
#
loop_
_entity_poly.entity_id
_entity_poly.type
_entity_poly.pdbx_seq_one_letter_code
_entity_poly.pdbx_strand_id
1 'polypeptide(L)' 'MSALKQIETVRNDFLAELEDVNEDLKEIESLRSKYLGRKGKVASLFSLMGEASNEERPALGESLNQLKKELPFI' A
#
# COMPACT_ATOMS: atom_id res chain seq x y z
N MET A 1 -2.14 -16.66 -4.88
CA MET A 1 -1.11 -15.60 -5.01
C MET A 1 -0.58 -15.31 -3.61
N SER A 2 0.74 -15.27 -3.41
CA SER A 2 1.32 -14.95 -2.09
C SER A 2 0.99 -13.49 -1.70
N ALA A 3 0.86 -13.22 -0.41
CA ALA A 3 0.61 -11.89 0.12
C ALA A 3 1.70 -10.87 -0.29
N LEU A 4 2.95 -11.32 -0.47
CA LEU A 4 4.04 -10.47 -0.96
C LEU A 4 3.78 -9.92 -2.37
N LYS A 5 3.23 -10.76 -3.27
CA LYS A 5 2.88 -10.35 -4.64
C LYS A 5 1.77 -9.30 -4.65
N GLN A 6 0.86 -9.36 -3.68
CA GLN A 6 -0.19 -8.35 -3.55
C GLN A 6 0.38 -7.00 -3.10
N ILE A 7 1.34 -6.99 -2.19
CA ILE A 7 2.05 -5.77 -1.79
C ILE A 7 2.74 -5.13 -2.98
N GLU A 8 3.47 -5.90 -3.79
CA GLU A 8 4.13 -5.36 -4.99
C GLU A 8 3.13 -4.83 -6.01
N THR A 9 1.99 -5.49 -6.18
CA THR A 9 0.94 -5.02 -7.09
C THR A 9 0.40 -3.67 -6.62
N VAL A 10 0.06 -3.55 -5.33
CA VAL A 10 -0.41 -2.28 -4.75
C VAL A 10 0.66 -1.19 -4.83
N ARG A 11 1.94 -1.53 -4.65
CA ARG A 11 3.06 -0.60 -4.83
C ARG A 11 3.14 -0.09 -6.27
N ASN A 12 3.08 -0.98 -7.24
CA ASN A 12 3.18 -0.59 -8.66
C ASN A 12 1.96 0.22 -9.10
N ASP A 13 0.76 -0.18 -8.69
CA ASP A 13 -0.46 0.59 -8.92
C ASP A 13 -0.34 1.99 -8.32
N PHE A 14 0.22 2.08 -7.10
CA PHE A 14 0.42 3.35 -6.43
C PHE A 14 1.39 4.25 -7.19
N LEU A 15 2.55 3.73 -7.61
CA LEU A 15 3.55 4.50 -8.33
C LEU A 15 3.05 4.97 -9.70
N ALA A 16 2.32 4.11 -10.42
CA ALA A 16 1.71 4.47 -11.70
C ALA A 16 0.65 5.56 -11.53
N GLU A 17 -0.25 5.42 -10.54
CA GLU A 17 -1.25 6.46 -10.26
C GLU A 17 -0.61 7.74 -9.71
N LEU A 18 0.52 7.65 -9.00
CA LEU A 18 1.26 8.82 -8.52
C LEU A 18 1.91 9.59 -9.65
N GLU A 19 2.44 8.92 -10.68
CA GLU A 19 2.94 9.55 -11.90
C GLU A 19 1.85 10.28 -12.68
N ASP A 20 0.64 9.72 -12.70
CA ASP A 20 -0.52 10.28 -13.42
C ASP A 20 -1.30 11.34 -12.61
N VAL A 21 -1.10 11.42 -11.29
CA VAL A 21 -1.81 12.37 -10.42
C VAL A 21 -1.27 13.78 -10.65
N ASN A 22 -2.18 14.71 -10.93
CA ASN A 22 -1.84 16.12 -11.06
C ASN A 22 -1.60 16.74 -9.67
N GLU A 23 -0.93 17.90 -9.63
CA GLU A 23 -0.71 18.67 -8.38
C GLU A 23 -2.02 19.25 -7.76
N ASP A 24 -3.20 18.79 -8.19
CA ASP A 24 -4.47 19.13 -7.57
C ASP A 24 -4.59 18.44 -6.20
N LEU A 25 -4.77 19.26 -5.15
CA LEU A 25 -5.03 18.81 -3.79
C LEU A 25 -6.13 17.75 -3.70
N LYS A 26 -7.18 17.83 -4.53
CA LYS A 26 -8.27 16.84 -4.54
C LYS A 26 -7.83 15.48 -5.08
N GLU A 27 -7.00 15.46 -6.12
CA GLU A 27 -6.47 14.21 -6.68
C GLU A 27 -5.50 13.55 -5.71
N ILE A 28 -4.64 14.35 -5.08
CA ILE A 28 -3.73 13.91 -4.02
C ILE A 28 -4.51 13.33 -2.82
N GLU A 29 -5.56 14.01 -2.35
CA GLU A 29 -6.40 13.51 -1.26
C GLU A 29 -7.15 12.22 -1.63
N SER A 30 -7.64 12.13 -2.87
CA SER A 30 -8.29 10.93 -3.40
C SER A 30 -7.32 9.75 -3.43
N LEU A 31 -6.10 9.95 -3.95
CA LEU A 31 -5.04 8.94 -3.98
C LEU A 31 -4.67 8.50 -2.56
N ARG A 32 -4.44 9.46 -1.65
CA ARG A 32 -4.19 9.19 -0.24
C ARG A 32 -5.32 8.36 0.39
N SER A 33 -6.58 8.73 0.17
CA SER A 33 -7.72 8.00 0.72
C SER A 33 -7.82 6.57 0.17
N LYS A 34 -7.57 6.39 -1.13
CA LYS A 34 -7.62 5.10 -1.83
C LYS A 34 -6.55 4.13 -1.32
N TYR A 35 -5.33 4.61 -1.05
CA TYR A 35 -4.22 3.76 -0.62
C TYR A 35 -4.07 3.70 0.90
N LEU A 36 -4.02 4.86 1.57
CA LEU A 36 -3.74 5.02 3.00
C LEU A 36 -4.99 5.19 3.87
N GLY A 37 -6.18 5.31 3.29
CA GLY A 37 -7.41 5.43 4.05
C GLY A 37 -7.65 4.22 4.96
N ARG A 38 -8.54 4.37 5.94
CA ARG A 38 -8.92 3.29 6.88
C ARG A 38 -9.43 2.02 6.18
N LYS A 39 -9.96 2.15 4.97
CA LYS A 39 -10.40 1.06 4.08
C LYS A 39 -9.59 1.02 2.78
N GLY A 40 -8.42 1.66 2.77
CA GLY A 40 -7.56 1.75 1.61
C GLY A 40 -6.80 0.45 1.35
N LYS A 41 -6.18 0.36 0.17
CA LYS A 41 -5.44 -0.84 -0.27
C LYS A 41 -4.37 -1.26 0.75
N VAL A 42 -3.64 -0.32 1.36
CA VAL A 42 -2.60 -0.63 2.36
C VAL A 42 -3.21 -1.23 3.62
N ALA A 43 -4.33 -0.69 4.10
CA ALA A 43 -5.02 -1.23 5.28
C ALA A 43 -5.52 -2.67 5.04
N SER A 44 -6.04 -2.97 3.84
CA SER A 44 -6.44 -4.32 3.44
C SER A 44 -5.27 -5.30 3.41
N LEU A 45 -4.08 -4.87 2.95
CA LEU A 45 -2.89 -5.72 2.97
C LEU A 45 -2.43 -6.06 4.41
N PHE A 46 -2.56 -5.11 5.35
CA PHE A 46 -2.30 -5.38 6.77
C PHE A 46 -3.23 -6.46 7.34
N SER A 47 -4.49 -6.53 6.88
CA SER A 47 -5.43 -7.58 7.29
C SER A 47 -4.98 -8.97 6.84
N LEU A 48 -4.40 -9.09 5.63
CA LEU A 48 -3.87 -10.35 5.11
C LEU A 48 -2.65 -10.86 5.90
N MET A 49 -1.95 -9.98 6.61
CA MET A 49 -0.86 -10.39 7.51
C MET A 49 -1.37 -11.21 8.72
N GLY A 50 -2.65 -11.08 9.06
CA GLY A 50 -3.34 -11.92 10.04
C GLY A 50 -3.45 -13.38 9.58
N GLU A 51 -3.54 -13.60 8.27
CA GLU A 51 -3.69 -14.91 7.62
C GLU A 51 -2.35 -15.51 7.17
N ALA A 52 -1.28 -14.71 7.17
CA ALA A 52 0.06 -15.14 6.77
C ALA A 52 0.70 -16.09 7.79
N SER A 53 1.53 -16.99 7.29
CA SER A 53 2.33 -17.91 8.10
C SER A 53 3.35 -17.16 8.97
N ASN A 54 3.78 -17.77 10.07
CA ASN A 54 4.76 -17.16 10.98
C ASN A 54 6.11 -16.86 10.30
N GLU A 55 6.44 -17.61 9.25
CA GLU A 55 7.68 -17.45 8.47
C GLU A 55 7.59 -16.26 7.49
N GLU A 56 6.40 -15.99 6.94
CA GLU A 56 6.19 -14.90 5.97
C GLU A 56 5.87 -13.56 6.63
N ARG A 57 5.36 -13.58 7.87
CA ARG A 57 4.99 -12.39 8.64
C ARG A 57 6.09 -11.33 8.75
N PRO A 58 7.36 -11.66 9.05
CA PRO A 58 8.43 -10.67 9.12
C PRO A 58 8.66 -9.96 7.78
N ALA A 59 8.77 -10.71 6.68
CA ALA A 59 8.99 -10.16 5.34
C ALA A 59 7.80 -9.32 4.86
N LEU A 60 6.57 -9.75 5.16
CA LEU A 60 5.36 -9.00 4.85
C LEU A 60 5.28 -7.69 5.65
N GLY A 61 5.56 -7.74 6.94
CA GLY A 61 5.57 -6.55 7.81
C GLY A 61 6.61 -5.53 7.37
N GLU A 62 7.82 -5.98 7.03
CA GLU A 62 8.88 -5.13 6.50
C GLU A 62 8.46 -4.47 5.19
N SER A 63 7.94 -5.25 4.24
CA SER A 63 7.48 -4.75 2.95
C SER A 63 6.34 -3.73 3.09
N LEU A 64 5.39 -3.96 4.01
CA LEU A 64 4.31 -3.02 4.29
C LEU A 64 4.78 -1.72 4.95
N ASN A 65 5.76 -1.81 5.85
CA ASN A 65 6.37 -0.63 6.45
C ASN A 65 7.19 0.16 5.41
N GLN A 66 7.86 -0.53 4.50
CA GLN A 66 8.58 0.10 3.38
C GLN A 66 7.59 0.85 2.47
N LEU A 67 6.50 0.20 2.06
CA LEU A 67 5.45 0.82 1.25
C LEU A 67 4.85 2.07 1.92
N LYS A 68 4.65 2.04 3.25
CA LYS A 68 4.22 3.22 4.01
C LYS A 68 5.22 4.38 3.96
N LYS A 69 6.53 4.11 3.95
CA LYS A 69 7.57 5.15 3.85
C LYS A 69 7.69 5.72 2.44
N GLU A 70 7.39 4.91 1.42
CA GLU A 70 7.39 5.32 0.01
C GLU A 70 6.20 6.20 -0.35
N LEU A 71 5.15 6.22 0.48
CA LEU A 71 3.97 7.06 0.30
C LEU A 71 4.26 8.47 0.84
N PRO A 72 4.47 9.49 -0.03
CA PRO A 72 4.93 10.83 0.37
C PRO A 72 3.89 11.67 1.13
N PHE A 73 2.72 11.09 1.42
CA PHE A 73 1.55 11.78 1.98
C PHE A 73 1.46 11.69 3.52
N ILE A 74 2.50 11.22 4.20
CA ILE A 74 2.53 10.99 5.66
C ILE A 74 3.64 11.84 6.29
#